data_AF-V4J6Q2-F1
#
_entry.id   AF-V4J6Q2-F1
#
_cell.length_a   1.000
_cell.length_b   1.000
_cell.length_c   1.000
_cell.angle_alpha   90.00
_cell.angle_beta   90.00
_cell.angle_gamma   90.00
#
_symmetry.space_group_name_H-M   'P 1'
#
loop_
_entity.id
_entity.type
_entity.pdbx_description
1 polymer ?
#
loop_
_entity_poly.entity_id
_entity_poly.type
_entity_poly.pdbx_seq_one_letter_code
_entity_poly.pdbx_strand_id
1 'polypeptide(L)'
;MFQDPIWQEKNRQVAEGAPQAMPLAKQYGVKILWRTDVFFGDDAFQNFRREFVYRDDVFTPSGQIQQVTGNNGEVLGLSGWKNPYPHGALGVIAEGAYADILLIDGDPTQDIRLLMDEGNIDLIMKDGVIYKEDL
;
A
#
# COMPACT_ATOMS: atom_id res chain seq x y z
N MET A 1 4.63 -0.43 -24.95
CA MET A 1 5.28 -1.33 -23.98
C MET A 1 5.53 -2.75 -24.52
N PHE A 2 4.75 -3.31 -25.46
CA PHE A 2 5.14 -4.56 -26.15
C PHE A 2 4.80 -4.46 -27.64
N GLN A 3 5.82 -4.52 -28.52
CA GLN A 3 5.64 -4.38 -29.97
C GLN A 3 5.51 -5.72 -30.70
N ASP A 4 6.01 -6.80 -30.09
CA ASP A 4 5.93 -8.14 -30.66
C ASP A 4 4.52 -8.75 -30.45
N PRO A 5 3.91 -9.35 -31.48
CA PRO A 5 2.57 -9.97 -31.36
C PRO A 5 2.47 -11.07 -30.30
N ILE A 6 3.53 -11.86 -30.09
CA ILE A 6 3.54 -12.93 -29.07
C ILE A 6 3.51 -12.30 -27.67
N TRP A 7 4.24 -11.21 -27.44
CA TRP A 7 4.23 -10.51 -26.16
C TRP A 7 2.88 -9.83 -25.90
N GLN A 8 2.23 -9.29 -26.93
CA GLN A 8 0.89 -8.73 -26.82
C GLN A 8 -0.15 -9.79 -26.41
N GLU A 9 -0.11 -10.96 -27.04
CA GLU A 9 -1.03 -12.05 -26.72
C GLU A 9 -0.80 -12.62 -25.30
N LYS A 10 0.47 -12.76 -24.89
CA LYS A 10 0.80 -13.12 -23.49
C LYS A 10 0.23 -12.10 -22.50
N ASN A 11 0.37 -10.81 -22.79
CA ASN A 11 -0.16 -9.75 -21.94
C ASN A 11 -1.70 -9.79 -21.88
N ARG A 12 -2.38 -10.05 -23.00
CA ARG A 12 -3.85 -10.20 -23.04
C ARG A 12 -4.33 -11.29 -22.06
N GLN A 13 -3.68 -12.46 -22.05
CA GLN A 13 -4.05 -13.54 -21.12
C GLN A 13 -3.84 -13.15 -19.65
N VAL A 14 -2.76 -12.44 -19.34
CA VAL A 14 -2.51 -11.90 -17.99
C VAL A 14 -3.58 -10.88 -17.62
N ALA A 15 -3.91 -9.96 -18.52
CA ALA A 15 -4.92 -8.92 -18.29
C ALA A 15 -6.32 -9.52 -18.04
N GLU A 16 -6.67 -10.62 -18.70
CA GLU A 16 -7.94 -11.32 -18.49
C GLU A 16 -8.00 -12.05 -17.14
N GLY A 17 -6.88 -12.62 -16.69
CA GLY A 17 -6.80 -13.33 -15.41
C GLY A 17 -6.59 -12.43 -14.19
N ALA A 18 -5.90 -11.30 -14.34
CA ALA A 18 -5.51 -10.42 -13.24
C ALA A 18 -6.67 -9.97 -12.33
N PRO A 19 -7.88 -9.63 -12.85
CA PRO A 19 -9.02 -9.25 -12.01
C PRO A 19 -9.47 -10.36 -11.04
N GLN A 20 -9.15 -11.62 -11.32
CA GLN A 20 -9.54 -12.76 -10.49
C GLN A 20 -8.58 -13.00 -9.32
N ALA A 21 -7.35 -12.48 -9.39
CA ALA A 21 -6.29 -12.81 -8.43
C ALA A 21 -6.63 -12.34 -7.00
N MET A 22 -7.00 -11.07 -6.82
CA MET A 22 -7.32 -10.53 -5.49
C MET A 22 -8.61 -11.13 -4.89
N PRO A 23 -9.73 -11.28 -5.64
CA PRO A 23 -10.92 -11.97 -5.14
C PRO A 23 -10.65 -13.40 -4.70
N LEU A 24 -9.91 -14.18 -5.49
CA LEU A 24 -9.56 -15.56 -5.13
C LEU A 24 -8.67 -15.60 -3.89
N ALA A 25 -7.63 -14.76 -3.83
CA ALA A 25 -6.76 -14.68 -2.65
C ALA A 25 -7.56 -14.34 -1.38
N LYS A 26 -8.50 -13.40 -1.47
CA LYS A 26 -9.41 -13.05 -0.37
C LYS A 26 -10.32 -14.23 0.00
N GLN A 27 -10.90 -14.92 -0.99
CA GLN A 27 -11.77 -16.09 -0.78
C GLN A 27 -11.07 -17.21 0.00
N TYR A 28 -9.79 -17.45 -0.28
CA TYR A 28 -8.99 -18.48 0.38
C TYR A 28 -8.26 -18.00 1.65
N GLY A 29 -8.53 -16.78 2.13
CA GLY A 29 -7.94 -16.26 3.35
C GLY A 29 -6.43 -16.00 3.26
N VAL A 30 -5.91 -15.76 2.05
CA VAL A 30 -4.50 -15.41 1.86
C VAL A 30 -4.23 -14.02 2.44
N LYS A 31 -3.12 -13.86 3.14
CA LYS A 31 -2.66 -12.54 3.60
C LYS A 31 -2.21 -11.71 2.40
N ILE A 32 -2.87 -10.59 2.18
CA ILE A 32 -2.62 -9.69 1.07
C ILE A 32 -1.91 -8.44 1.58
N LEU A 33 -0.94 -7.98 0.80
CA LEU A 33 -0.14 -6.79 1.04
C LEU A 33 -0.53 -5.68 0.07
N TRP A 34 -0.18 -4.45 0.41
CA TRP A 34 -0.35 -3.30 -0.48
C TRP A 34 0.99 -2.92 -1.09
N ARG A 35 1.04 -2.83 -2.43
CA ARG A 35 2.23 -2.47 -3.20
C ARG A 35 1.81 -1.98 -4.58
N THR A 36 2.59 -1.06 -5.15
CA THR A 36 2.31 -0.47 -6.46
C THR A 36 3.12 -1.09 -7.60
N ASP A 37 4.26 -1.70 -7.27
CA ASP A 37 5.23 -2.23 -8.24
C ASP A 37 5.61 -1.21 -9.33
N VAL A 38 5.69 0.06 -8.94
CA VAL A 38 6.06 1.15 -9.86
C VAL A 38 7.56 1.12 -10.12
N PHE A 39 7.92 1.10 -11.40
CA PHE A 39 9.28 1.23 -11.89
C PHE A 39 9.28 2.07 -13.17
N PHE A 40 10.27 2.98 -13.28
CA PHE A 40 10.55 3.86 -14.42
C PHE A 40 9.45 4.92 -14.74
N GLY A 41 9.90 6.12 -15.12
CA GLY A 41 9.03 7.20 -15.63
C GLY A 41 8.34 8.04 -14.55
N ASP A 42 8.32 9.35 -14.75
CA ASP A 42 7.72 10.30 -13.80
C ASP A 42 6.21 10.09 -13.67
N ASP A 43 5.54 9.69 -14.75
CA ASP A 43 4.10 9.42 -14.78
C ASP A 43 3.71 8.29 -13.83
N ALA A 44 4.50 7.22 -13.74
CA ALA A 44 4.24 6.12 -12.83
C ALA A 44 4.35 6.58 -11.36
N PHE A 45 5.33 7.42 -11.03
CA PHE A 45 5.49 8.02 -9.69
C PHE A 45 4.42 9.04 -9.34
N GLN A 46 3.80 9.72 -10.32
CA GLN A 46 2.66 10.58 -10.03
C GLN A 46 1.36 9.80 -9.77
N ASN A 47 1.29 8.58 -10.29
CA ASN A 47 0.04 7.84 -10.36
C ASN A 47 -0.03 6.60 -9.45
N PHE A 48 1.04 6.27 -8.73
CA PHE A 48 1.11 5.04 -7.91
C PHE A 48 -0.04 4.95 -6.89
N ARG A 49 -0.53 6.09 -6.40
CA ARG A 49 -1.65 6.15 -5.44
C ARG A 49 -2.98 5.65 -6.03
N ARG A 50 -3.11 5.51 -7.35
CA ARG A 50 -4.29 4.88 -7.99
C ARG A 50 -4.48 3.42 -7.61
N GLU A 51 -3.46 2.77 -7.05
CA GLU A 51 -3.57 1.41 -6.50
C GLU A 51 -4.68 1.27 -5.45
N PHE A 52 -5.00 2.34 -4.70
CA PHE A 52 -6.16 2.33 -3.79
C PHE A 52 -7.47 2.13 -4.55
N VAL A 53 -7.65 2.81 -5.68
CA VAL A 53 -8.87 2.72 -6.51
C VAL A 53 -9.01 1.33 -7.12
N TYR A 54 -7.91 0.73 -7.61
CA TYR A 54 -7.96 -0.60 -8.21
C TYR A 54 -8.35 -1.71 -7.23
N ARG A 55 -8.24 -1.45 -5.93
CA ARG A 55 -8.56 -2.40 -4.85
C ARG A 55 -9.98 -2.23 -4.30
N ASP A 56 -10.67 -1.14 -4.60
CA ASP A 56 -12.00 -0.82 -4.05
C ASP A 56 -13.06 -1.87 -4.41
N ASP A 57 -12.95 -2.51 -5.57
CA ASP A 57 -13.88 -3.57 -6.00
C ASP A 57 -13.76 -4.84 -5.15
N VAL A 58 -12.67 -5.00 -4.39
CA VAL A 58 -12.35 -6.22 -3.64
C VAL A 58 -12.25 -5.99 -2.14
N PHE A 59 -11.79 -4.82 -1.69
CA PHE A 59 -11.50 -4.54 -0.29
C PHE A 59 -12.24 -3.31 0.22
N THR A 60 -12.74 -3.41 1.45
CA THR A 60 -13.22 -2.24 2.18
C THR A 60 -12.07 -1.29 2.49
N PRO A 61 -12.33 0.01 2.75
CA PRO A 61 -11.29 0.97 3.15
C PRO A 61 -10.47 0.48 4.35
N SER A 62 -11.13 -0.01 5.40
CA SER A 62 -10.46 -0.63 6.56
C SER A 62 -9.61 -1.86 6.19
N GLY A 63 -10.05 -2.68 5.25
CA GLY A 63 -9.30 -3.82 4.73
C GLY A 63 -8.07 -3.39 3.94
N GLN A 64 -8.12 -2.25 3.24
CA GLN A 64 -6.94 -1.65 2.61
C GLN A 64 -6.00 -1.02 3.63
N ILE A 65 -6.52 -0.35 4.69
CA ILE A 65 -5.71 0.14 5.81
C ILE A 65 -4.87 -0.98 6.42
N GLN A 66 -5.47 -2.13 6.71
CA GLN A 66 -4.74 -3.30 7.22
C GLN A 66 -3.61 -3.76 6.27
N GLN A 67 -3.81 -3.64 4.96
CA GLN A 67 -2.79 -4.01 3.97
C GLN A 67 -1.62 -3.02 3.95
N VAL A 68 -1.89 -1.71 3.97
CA VAL A 68 -0.84 -0.68 3.95
C VAL A 68 -0.08 -0.54 5.26
N THR A 69 -0.69 -0.90 6.40
CA THR A 69 -0.07 -0.83 7.72
C THR A 69 0.31 -2.22 8.26
N GLY A 70 -0.56 -2.86 9.03
CA GLY A 70 -0.26 -4.03 9.84
C GLY A 70 0.29 -5.21 9.04
N ASN A 71 -0.33 -5.58 7.91
CA ASN A 71 0.14 -6.71 7.11
C ASN A 71 1.52 -6.44 6.51
N ASN A 72 1.74 -5.24 5.97
CA ASN A 72 3.04 -4.83 5.43
C ASN A 72 4.11 -4.80 6.52
N GLY A 73 3.80 -4.24 7.68
CA GLY A 73 4.70 -4.18 8.84
C GLY A 73 5.09 -5.57 9.35
N GLU A 74 4.11 -6.47 9.48
CA GLU A 74 4.34 -7.85 9.90
C GLU A 74 5.24 -8.59 8.91
N VAL A 75 4.93 -8.55 7.60
CA VAL A 75 5.74 -9.25 6.59
C VAL A 75 7.13 -8.64 6.47
N LEU A 76 7.29 -7.32 6.58
CA LEU A 76 8.61 -6.70 6.61
C LEU A 76 9.43 -7.16 7.81
N GLY A 77 8.79 -7.34 8.98
CA GLY A 77 9.43 -7.89 10.18
C GLY A 77 9.99 -9.31 9.99
N LEU A 78 9.45 -10.09 9.05
CA LEU A 78 9.95 -11.44 8.72
C LEU A 78 11.24 -11.43 7.89
N SER A 79 11.74 -10.28 7.46
CA SER A 79 12.93 -10.17 6.59
C SER A 79 14.28 -10.40 7.30
N GLY A 80 14.28 -10.67 8.61
CA GLY A 80 15.46 -11.06 9.38
C GLY A 80 16.57 -10.00 9.31
N TRP A 81 17.78 -10.41 8.90
CA TRP A 81 18.93 -9.50 8.74
C TRP A 81 18.70 -8.34 7.76
N LYS A 82 17.68 -8.43 6.91
CA LYS A 82 17.32 -7.36 5.97
C LYS A 82 16.22 -6.45 6.51
N ASN A 83 15.74 -6.66 7.74
CA ASN A 83 14.74 -5.79 8.35
C ASN A 83 15.38 -4.42 8.65
N PRO A 84 14.94 -3.33 7.99
CA PRO A 84 15.48 -2.00 8.23
C PRO A 84 14.99 -1.40 9.57
N TYR A 85 14.03 -2.05 10.23
CA TYR A 85 13.39 -1.61 11.47
C TYR A 85 13.51 -2.68 12.57
N PRO A 86 14.72 -2.95 13.08
CA PRO A 86 14.97 -4.09 13.98
C PRO A 86 14.55 -3.85 15.44
N HIS A 87 14.24 -2.62 15.84
CA HIS A 87 14.06 -2.27 17.26
C HIS A 87 12.61 -2.20 17.73
N GLY A 88 11.65 -2.35 16.82
CA GLY A 88 10.23 -2.19 17.11
C GLY A 88 9.35 -2.63 15.95
N ALA A 89 8.05 -2.79 16.21
CA ALA A 89 7.07 -3.11 15.18
C ALA A 89 6.78 -1.89 14.28
N LEU A 90 6.34 -2.16 13.06
CA LEU A 90 5.81 -1.17 12.11
C LEU A 90 4.34 -1.44 11.82
N GLY A 91 3.63 -0.39 11.38
CA GLY A 91 2.24 -0.49 10.96
C GLY A 91 1.25 -0.71 12.12
N VAL A 92 1.64 -0.40 13.35
CA VAL A 92 0.82 -0.51 14.56
C VAL A 92 1.06 0.67 15.49
N ILE A 93 0.01 1.17 16.13
CA ILE A 93 0.11 2.16 17.22
C ILE A 93 0.12 1.40 18.55
N ALA A 94 1.31 1.17 19.09
CA ALA A 94 1.53 0.45 20.34
C ALA A 94 2.82 0.92 21.01
N GLU A 95 2.92 0.74 22.33
CA GLU A 95 4.16 1.00 23.06
C GLU A 95 5.32 0.14 22.51
N GLY A 96 6.48 0.77 22.30
CA GLY A 96 7.66 0.12 21.73
C GLY A 96 7.66 -0.05 20.20
N ALA A 97 6.60 0.37 19.50
CA ALA A 97 6.61 0.48 18.04
C ALA A 97 7.39 1.73 17.58
N TYR A 98 7.84 1.73 16.33
CA TYR A 98 8.42 2.93 15.73
C TYR A 98 7.39 4.05 15.62
N ALA A 99 7.80 5.29 15.89
CA ALA A 99 6.98 6.47 15.74
C ALA A 99 6.93 6.94 14.27
N ASP A 100 6.42 6.06 13.41
CA ASP A 100 6.13 6.32 12.00
C ASP A 100 4.61 6.57 11.89
N ILE A 101 4.21 7.85 11.87
CA ILE A 101 2.83 8.28 12.05
C ILE A 101 2.43 9.25 10.93
N LEU A 102 1.22 9.06 10.41
CA LEU A 102 0.53 10.04 9.58
C LEU A 102 -0.69 10.56 10.33
N LEU A 103 -0.88 11.88 10.36
CA LEU A 103 -2.16 12.49 10.73
C LEU A 103 -2.89 12.84 9.44
N ILE A 104 -4.13 12.39 9.32
CA ILE A 104 -4.95 12.50 8.11
C ILE A 104 -6.18 13.34 8.45
N ASP A 105 -6.52 14.31 7.60
CA ASP A 105 -7.80 15.02 7.66
C ASP A 105 -8.92 14.09 7.13
N GLY A 106 -9.76 13.63 8.04
CA GLY A 106 -10.83 12.67 7.79
C GLY A 106 -10.55 11.26 8.34
N ASP A 107 -11.41 10.30 7.97
CA ASP A 107 -11.33 8.91 8.45
C ASP A 107 -11.03 7.95 7.28
N PRO A 108 -9.78 7.49 7.12
CA PRO A 108 -9.40 6.62 6.02
C PRO A 108 -9.91 5.18 6.20
N THR A 109 -10.51 4.84 7.34
CA THR A 109 -11.26 3.58 7.52
C THR A 109 -12.65 3.63 6.91
N GLN A 110 -13.16 4.83 6.61
CA GLN A 110 -14.40 5.07 5.87
C GLN A 110 -14.13 5.44 4.41
N ASP A 111 -13.05 6.18 4.12
CA ASP A 111 -12.62 6.51 2.75
C ASP A 111 -11.09 6.46 2.59
N ILE A 112 -10.58 5.34 2.06
CA ILE A 112 -9.15 5.13 1.84
C ILE A 112 -8.56 6.11 0.82
N ARG A 113 -9.40 6.70 -0.04
CA ARG A 113 -8.95 7.60 -1.11
C ARG A 113 -8.42 8.92 -0.58
N LEU A 114 -8.68 9.25 0.69
CA LEU A 114 -8.03 10.37 1.38
C LEU A 114 -6.49 10.27 1.27
N LEU A 115 -5.93 9.05 1.28
CA LEU A 115 -4.48 8.80 1.14
C LEU A 115 -3.94 9.03 -0.29
N MET A 116 -4.80 9.32 -1.26
CA MET A 116 -4.39 9.63 -2.63
C MET A 116 -3.94 11.08 -2.81
N ASP A 117 -4.33 11.96 -1.90
CA ASP A 117 -3.99 13.38 -1.91
C ASP A 117 -3.12 13.72 -0.70
N GLU A 118 -1.93 14.26 -0.96
CA GLU A 118 -1.01 14.70 0.08
C GLU A 118 -1.56 15.91 0.85
N GLY A 119 -2.48 16.66 0.26
CA GLY A 119 -3.17 17.77 0.91
C GLY A 119 -4.01 17.36 2.12
N ASN A 120 -4.39 16.08 2.23
CA ASN A 120 -5.14 15.56 3.38
C ASN A 120 -4.23 15.05 4.51
N ILE A 121 -2.91 15.23 4.41
CA ILE A 121 -1.95 14.72 5.40
C ILE A 121 -1.38 15.88 6.21
N ASP A 122 -1.91 16.12 7.40
CA ASP A 122 -1.52 17.26 8.25
C ASP A 122 -0.14 17.04 8.92
N LEU A 123 0.23 15.79 9.18
CA LEU A 123 1.49 15.42 9.82
C LEU A 123 2.13 14.22 9.12
N ILE A 124 3.42 14.32 8.85
CA ILE A 124 4.27 13.17 8.49
C ILE A 124 5.38 13.08 9.53
N MET A 125 5.35 12.02 10.33
CA MET A 125 6.38 11.68 11.30
C MET A 125 7.04 10.36 10.91
N LYS A 126 8.37 10.30 10.99
CA LYS A 126 9.15 9.09 10.80
C LYS A 126 10.23 9.01 11.88
N ASP A 127 10.27 7.88 12.58
CA ASP A 127 11.18 7.62 13.69
C ASP A 127 11.16 8.74 14.74
N GLY A 128 9.96 9.28 15.02
CA GLY A 128 9.77 10.39 15.96
C GLY A 128 10.19 11.77 15.42
N VAL A 129 10.77 11.83 14.22
CA VAL A 129 11.14 13.09 13.57
C VAL A 129 9.99 13.56 12.68
N ILE A 130 9.61 14.83 12.83
CA ILE A 130 8.58 15.47 12.00
C ILE A 130 9.19 15.91 10.66
N TYR A 131 8.58 15.49 9.56
CA TYR A 131 8.97 15.82 8.19
C TYR A 131 7.99 16.77 7.49
N LYS A 132 6.73 16.77 7.93
CA LYS A 132 5.67 17.69 7.47
C LYS A 132 4.77 17.99 8.67
N GLU A 133 4.37 19.24 8.84
CA GLU A 133 3.43 19.71 9.86
C GLU A 133 2.67 20.92 9.31
N ASP A 134 1.38 20.72 9.04
CA ASP A 134 0.41 21.74 8.60
C ASP A 134 -0.75 21.78 9.62
N LEU A 135 -0.42 22.07 10.89
CA LEU A 135 -1.36 22.15 12.03
C LEU A 135 -1.90 23.57 12.29
#